data_AF-A0A924SMS2-F1
#
_entry.id   AF-A0A924SMS2-F1
#
_cell.length_a   1.000
_cell.length_b   1.000
_cell.length_c   1.000
_cell.angle_alpha   90.00
_cell.angle_beta   90.00
_cell.angle_gamma   90.00
#
_symmetry.space_group_name_H-M   'P 1'
#
loop_
_entity.id
_entity.type
_entity.pdbx_description
1 polymer ?
#
loop_
_entity_poly.entity_id
_entity_poly.type
_entity_poly.pdbx_seq_one_letter_code
_entity_poly.pdbx_strand_id
1 'polypeptide(L)'
;FGEAFAMECAALRRVRLDMGLTNVQVMVPFVRTLAQAEKVTKLLALHGLQRGQDGLKIIMMCEVPSNAILADEFLQFFDGFSIGSNDLTQLTLGLDRDSGLELLAADFDERDPAVKALLSRAISACKAQGKYVGICGQGPSDHPDFAQWLADQGIESISLNPDSVVATWKQLAG
;
A
#
# COMPACT_ATOMS: atom_id res chain seq x y z
N PHE A 1 -1.73 11.02 21.18
CA PHE A 1 -2.06 9.83 20.37
C PHE A 1 -1.17 8.61 20.64
N GLY A 2 -0.05 8.70 21.35
CA GLY A 2 0.83 7.54 21.60
C GLY A 2 0.15 6.38 22.35
N GLU A 3 -0.72 6.66 23.32
CA GLU A 3 -1.48 5.63 24.03
C GLU A 3 -2.46 4.87 23.12
N ALA A 4 -3.15 5.58 22.22
CA ALA A 4 -4.04 4.95 21.25
C ALA A 4 -3.27 3.99 20.33
N PHE A 5 -2.10 4.42 19.82
CA PHE A 5 -1.21 3.57 19.04
C PHE A 5 -0.72 2.34 19.84
N ALA A 6 -0.39 2.52 21.12
CA ALA A 6 0.02 1.42 21.98
C ALA A 6 -1.10 0.39 22.19
N MET A 7 -2.36 0.84 22.30
CA MET A 7 -3.52 -0.05 22.39
C MET A 7 -3.73 -0.87 21.10
N GLU A 8 -3.59 -0.26 19.92
CA GLU A 8 -3.64 -0.98 18.65
C GLU A 8 -2.52 -2.02 18.55
N CYS A 9 -1.30 -1.67 18.98
CA CYS A 9 -0.17 -2.61 19.02
C CYS A 9 -0.44 -3.79 19.96
N ALA A 10 -1.03 -3.53 21.13
CA ALA A 10 -1.38 -4.58 22.09
C ALA A 10 -2.42 -5.55 21.51
N ALA A 11 -3.43 -5.04 20.78
CA ALA A 11 -4.42 -5.86 20.10
C ALA A 11 -3.77 -6.75 19.01
N LEU A 12 -2.92 -6.17 18.16
CA LEU A 12 -2.21 -6.90 17.11
C LEU A 12 -1.29 -7.99 17.67
N ARG A 13 -0.60 -7.71 18.78
CA ARG A 13 0.21 -8.72 19.49
C ARG A 13 -0.63 -9.86 20.02
N ARG A 14 -1.76 -9.57 20.67
CA ARG A 14 -2.67 -10.61 21.16
C ARG A 14 -3.15 -11.51 20.02
N VAL A 15 -3.53 -10.92 18.88
CA VAL A 15 -3.96 -11.68 17.69
C VAL A 15 -2.86 -12.61 17.19
N ARG A 16 -1.62 -12.14 17.09
CA ARG A 16 -0.52 -12.95 16.58
C ARG A 16 -0.01 -13.99 17.58
N LEU A 17 0.22 -13.58 18.83
CA LEU A 17 0.95 -14.35 19.83
C LEU A 17 0.04 -15.21 20.71
N ASP A 18 -1.08 -14.65 21.16
CA ASP A 18 -1.98 -15.37 22.09
C ASP A 18 -3.00 -16.22 21.33
N MET A 19 -3.51 -15.71 20.20
CA MET A 19 -4.46 -16.45 19.35
C MET A 19 -3.77 -17.30 18.28
N GLY A 20 -2.46 -17.13 18.06
CA GLY A 20 -1.68 -17.90 17.08
C GLY A 20 -1.93 -17.53 15.60
N LEU A 21 -2.57 -16.39 15.31
CA LEU A 21 -2.88 -15.95 13.95
C LEU A 21 -1.67 -15.27 13.28
N THR A 22 -0.64 -16.06 13.00
CA THR A 22 0.67 -15.60 12.49
C THR A 22 0.65 -15.15 11.03
N ASN A 23 -0.47 -15.32 10.33
CA ASN A 23 -0.70 -14.79 8.98
C ASN A 23 -0.99 -13.28 8.95
N VAL A 24 -1.30 -12.65 10.09
CA VAL A 24 -1.67 -11.22 10.17
C VAL A 24 -0.45 -10.31 10.02
N GLN A 25 -0.32 -9.59 8.92
CA GLN A 25 0.74 -8.59 8.75
C GLN A 25 0.32 -7.21 9.27
N VAL A 26 1.29 -6.32 9.52
CA VAL A 26 1.00 -4.92 9.91
C VAL A 26 1.30 -4.00 8.75
N MET A 27 0.31 -3.19 8.35
CA MET A 27 0.50 -2.16 7.33
C MET A 27 0.48 -0.78 7.97
N VAL A 28 1.48 0.05 7.65
CA VAL A 28 1.59 1.42 8.17
C VAL A 28 1.16 2.42 7.09
N PRO A 29 0.08 3.20 7.31
CA PRO A 29 -0.37 4.20 6.37
C PRO A 29 0.33 5.56 6.55
N PHE A 30 0.21 6.39 5.51
CA PHE A 30 0.49 7.82 5.43
C PHE A 30 1.89 8.23 5.91
N VAL A 31 2.89 7.41 5.59
CA VAL A 31 4.29 7.67 5.92
C VAL A 31 4.89 8.66 4.92
N ARG A 32 5.01 9.93 5.29
CA ARG A 32 5.40 11.01 4.35
C ARG A 32 6.91 11.13 4.16
N THR A 33 7.70 10.76 5.18
CA THR A 33 9.15 10.99 5.22
C THR A 33 9.90 9.78 5.78
N LEU A 34 11.18 9.66 5.43
CA LEU A 34 12.06 8.60 5.96
C LEU A 34 12.19 8.66 7.49
N ALA A 35 12.21 9.86 8.07
CA ALA A 35 12.22 10.03 9.52
C ALA A 35 10.95 9.47 10.19
N GLN A 36 9.79 9.58 9.53
CA GLN A 36 8.56 8.94 10.00
C GLN A 36 8.63 7.41 9.86
N ALA A 37 9.17 6.89 8.75
CA ALA A 37 9.37 5.45 8.56
C ALA A 37 10.27 4.84 9.65
N GLU A 38 11.38 5.49 9.97
CA GLU A 38 12.27 5.06 11.05
C GLU A 38 11.56 5.15 12.41
N LYS A 39 10.87 6.25 12.69
CA LYS A 39 10.20 6.47 13.97
C LYS A 39 9.10 5.43 14.22
N VAL A 40 8.25 5.15 13.23
CA VAL A 40 7.12 4.23 13.39
C VAL A 40 7.58 2.79 13.52
N THR A 41 8.60 2.36 12.76
CA THR A 41 9.15 1.00 12.89
C THR A 41 9.83 0.77 14.23
N LYS A 42 10.56 1.78 14.76
CA LYS A 42 11.10 1.74 16.13
C LYS A 42 9.99 1.69 17.19
N LEU A 43 8.90 2.44 16.98
CA LEU A 43 7.78 2.47 17.92
C LEU A 43 7.02 1.14 17.94
N LEU A 44 6.79 0.53 16.77
CA LEU A 44 6.24 -0.84 16.67
C LEU A 44 7.12 -1.84 17.43
N ALA A 45 8.44 -1.79 17.22
CA ALA A 45 9.38 -2.65 17.93
C ALA A 45 9.34 -2.44 19.45
N LEU A 46 9.28 -1.19 19.93
CA LEU A 46 9.15 -0.86 21.35
C LEU A 46 7.90 -1.49 21.98
N HIS A 47 6.81 -1.60 21.22
CA HIS A 47 5.58 -2.24 21.67
C HIS A 47 5.54 -3.76 21.45
N GLY A 48 6.63 -4.36 20.96
CA GLY A 48 6.76 -5.81 20.75
C GLY A 48 6.29 -6.31 19.38
N LEU A 49 6.21 -5.41 18.38
CA LEU A 49 5.91 -5.72 16.97
C LEU A 49 7.16 -5.43 16.12
N GLN A 50 8.25 -6.13 16.40
CA GLN A 50 9.51 -5.96 15.66
C GLN A 50 9.51 -6.74 14.34
N ARG A 51 9.91 -6.08 13.25
CA ARG A 51 10.05 -6.72 11.93
C ARG A 51 10.93 -7.96 12.01
N GLY A 52 10.45 -9.07 11.44
CA GLY A 52 11.15 -10.35 11.41
C GLY A 52 11.02 -11.19 12.69
N GLN A 53 10.64 -10.59 13.82
CA GLN A 53 10.37 -11.34 15.05
C GLN A 53 9.04 -12.08 14.92
N ASP A 54 9.01 -13.36 15.29
CA ASP A 54 7.83 -14.23 15.20
C ASP A 54 7.20 -14.23 13.78
N GLY A 55 8.05 -14.09 12.75
CA GLY A 55 7.63 -14.00 11.35
C GLY A 55 6.83 -12.75 10.99
N LEU A 56 6.82 -11.71 11.83
CA LEU A 56 6.08 -10.48 11.57
C LEU A 56 6.64 -9.75 10.34
N LYS A 57 5.75 -9.44 9.40
CA LYS A 57 5.99 -8.58 8.25
C LYS A 57 5.37 -7.21 8.48
N ILE A 58 6.13 -6.16 8.14
CA ILE A 58 5.66 -4.78 8.21
C ILE A 58 5.63 -4.23 6.78
N ILE A 59 4.43 -3.97 6.28
CA ILE A 59 4.16 -3.39 4.96
C ILE A 59 3.93 -1.88 5.11
N MET A 60 4.32 -1.09 4.12
CA MET A 60 3.95 0.33 4.07
C MET A 60 2.87 0.54 3.02
N MET A 61 1.88 1.36 3.33
CA MET A 61 0.99 1.86 2.30
C MET A 61 1.72 2.92 1.47
N CYS A 62 1.93 2.65 0.18
CA CYS A 62 2.61 3.56 -0.74
C CYS A 62 1.56 4.46 -1.41
N GLU A 63 1.32 5.61 -0.81
CA GLU A 63 0.15 6.45 -1.12
C GLU A 63 0.47 7.96 -1.19
N VAL A 64 1.67 8.37 -0.77
CA VAL A 64 2.16 9.75 -0.93
C VAL A 64 3.21 9.76 -2.04
N PRO A 65 3.26 10.77 -2.93
CA PRO A 65 4.25 10.80 -4.01
C PRO A 65 5.71 10.64 -3.55
N SER A 66 6.04 11.11 -2.35
CA SER A 66 7.37 10.90 -1.75
C SER A 66 7.71 9.41 -1.56
N ASN A 67 6.72 8.54 -1.31
CA ASN A 67 6.93 7.10 -1.18
C ASN A 67 7.44 6.49 -2.48
N ALA A 68 6.84 6.84 -3.62
CA ALA A 68 7.27 6.35 -4.91
C ALA A 68 8.61 6.97 -5.34
N ILE A 69 8.81 8.27 -5.08
CA ILE A 69 10.06 8.98 -5.43
C ILE A 69 11.25 8.44 -4.63
N LEU A 70 11.07 8.07 -3.36
CA LEU A 70 12.12 7.52 -2.49
C LEU A 70 11.86 6.05 -2.15
N ALA A 71 11.33 5.29 -3.12
CA ALA A 71 10.87 3.93 -2.89
C ALA A 71 11.97 3.03 -2.33
N ASP A 72 13.20 3.15 -2.86
CA ASP A 72 14.33 2.34 -2.42
C ASP A 72 14.70 2.59 -0.95
N GLU A 73 14.69 3.85 -0.53
CA GLU A 73 15.00 4.27 0.82
C GLU A 73 13.89 3.89 1.80
N PHE A 74 12.62 4.05 1.42
CA PHE A 74 11.50 3.61 2.25
C PHE A 74 11.51 2.09 2.45
N LEU A 75 11.81 1.33 1.40
CA LEU A 75 11.86 -0.13 1.48
C LEU A 75 12.88 -0.62 2.52
N GLN A 76 13.91 0.14 2.88
CA GLN A 76 14.83 -0.27 3.96
C GLN A 76 14.11 -0.55 5.29
N PHE A 77 12.98 0.12 5.53
CA PHE A 77 12.19 0.03 6.76
C PHE A 77 11.05 -1.00 6.70
N PHE A 78 10.64 -1.44 5.51
CA PHE A 78 9.46 -2.29 5.31
C PHE A 78 9.77 -3.57 4.51
N ASP A 79 8.91 -4.59 4.64
CA ASP A 79 8.99 -5.86 3.90
C ASP A 79 8.37 -5.77 2.50
N GLY A 80 7.74 -4.65 2.17
CA GLY A 80 7.10 -4.40 0.89
C GLY A 80 6.10 -3.26 0.97
N PHE A 81 5.40 -3.03 -0.14
CA PHE A 81 4.39 -1.99 -0.30
C PHE A 81 3.01 -2.54 -0.61
N SER A 82 1.98 -1.86 -0.13
CA SER A 82 0.63 -1.90 -0.67
C SER A 82 0.33 -0.52 -1.23
N ILE A 83 0.18 -0.39 -2.54
CA ILE A 83 -0.06 0.91 -3.17
C ILE A 83 -1.51 1.32 -2.89
N GLY A 84 -1.70 2.45 -2.21
CA GLY A 84 -3.00 3.10 -2.05
C GLY A 84 -3.23 4.04 -3.23
N SER A 85 -3.79 3.52 -4.32
CA SER A 85 -3.87 4.26 -5.59
C SER A 85 -4.81 5.46 -5.53
N ASN A 86 -5.80 5.44 -4.64
CA ASN A 86 -6.69 6.56 -4.37
C ASN A 86 -5.92 7.81 -3.91
N ASP A 87 -5.30 7.75 -2.73
CA ASP A 87 -4.53 8.85 -2.16
C ASP A 87 -3.33 9.21 -3.03
N LEU A 88 -2.68 8.22 -3.66
CA LEU A 88 -1.57 8.48 -4.58
C LEU A 88 -2.04 9.34 -5.75
N THR A 89 -3.20 9.05 -6.33
CA THR A 89 -3.78 9.84 -7.43
C THR A 89 -4.16 11.24 -6.96
N GLN A 90 -4.87 11.35 -5.83
CA GLN A 90 -5.26 12.65 -5.25
C GLN A 90 -4.05 13.56 -5.01
N LEU A 91 -3.01 13.03 -4.38
CA LEU A 91 -1.83 13.81 -4.03
C LEU A 91 -0.90 14.08 -5.23
N THR A 92 -0.91 13.21 -6.24
CA THR A 92 -0.13 13.42 -7.47
C THR A 92 -0.77 14.48 -8.36
N LEU A 93 -2.09 14.45 -8.50
CA LEU A 93 -2.83 15.36 -9.37
C LEU A 93 -3.29 16.64 -8.66
N GLY A 94 -3.16 16.69 -7.32
CA GLY A 94 -3.60 17.84 -6.52
C GLY A 94 -5.12 17.96 -6.43
N LEU A 95 -5.82 16.82 -6.37
CA LEU A 95 -7.28 16.72 -6.42
C LEU A 95 -7.88 16.25 -5.09
N ASP A 96 -9.03 16.80 -4.76
CA ASP A 96 -9.92 16.27 -3.73
C ASP A 96 -11.17 15.67 -4.38
N ARG A 97 -11.22 14.33 -4.43
CA ARG A 97 -12.33 13.60 -5.07
C ARG A 97 -13.65 13.77 -4.31
N ASP A 98 -13.60 14.07 -3.02
CA ASP A 98 -14.77 14.22 -2.15
C ASP A 98 -15.23 15.69 -2.05
N SER A 99 -14.57 16.60 -2.77
CA SER A 99 -14.90 18.04 -2.79
C SER A 99 -16.32 18.36 -3.28
N GLY A 100 -17.00 17.41 -3.93
CA GLY A 100 -18.32 17.59 -4.54
C GLY A 100 -18.30 18.46 -5.81
N LEU A 101 -17.11 18.86 -6.27
CA LEU A 101 -16.93 19.57 -7.53
C LEU A 101 -16.79 18.56 -8.67
N GLU A 102 -17.82 18.47 -9.50
CA GLU A 102 -17.89 17.54 -10.64
C GLU A 102 -16.67 17.63 -11.58
N LEU A 103 -16.12 18.84 -11.75
CA LEU A 103 -14.89 19.09 -12.51
C LEU A 103 -13.68 18.34 -11.93
N LEU A 104 -13.50 18.35 -10.61
CA LEU A 104 -12.35 17.69 -9.96
C LEU A 104 -12.53 16.16 -9.91
N ALA A 105 -13.77 15.69 -9.83
CA ALA A 105 -14.07 14.26 -9.91
C ALA A 105 -13.81 13.70 -11.32
N ALA A 106 -14.07 14.49 -12.37
CA ALA A 106 -13.80 14.10 -13.75
C ALA A 106 -12.30 14.00 -14.07
N ASP A 107 -11.47 14.79 -13.38
CA ASP A 107 -10.00 14.77 -13.54
C ASP A 107 -9.30 13.67 -12.73
N PHE A 108 -10.04 12.94 -11.88
CA PHE A 108 -9.49 11.83 -11.11
C PHE A 108 -9.37 10.57 -11.98
N ASP A 109 -8.15 10.22 -12.38
CA ASP A 109 -7.86 8.97 -13.08
C ASP A 109 -6.57 8.32 -12.56
N GLU A 110 -6.70 7.13 -11.97
CA GLU A 110 -5.57 6.35 -11.45
C GLU A 110 -4.64 5.85 -12.57
N ARG A 111 -5.06 5.97 -13.83
CA ARG A 111 -4.30 5.61 -15.03
C ARG A 111 -3.55 6.79 -15.64
N ASP A 112 -3.68 7.99 -15.06
CA ASP A 112 -2.96 9.18 -15.53
C ASP A 112 -1.45 8.89 -15.66
N PRO A 113 -0.76 9.39 -16.70
CA PRO A 113 0.66 9.13 -16.90
C PRO A 113 1.55 9.48 -15.70
N ALA A 114 1.23 10.53 -14.94
CA ALA A 114 1.97 10.90 -13.73
C ALA A 114 1.78 9.85 -12.63
N VAL A 115 0.55 9.35 -12.45
CA VAL A 115 0.25 8.29 -11.49
C VAL A 115 0.94 6.98 -11.90
N LYS A 116 0.81 6.56 -13.17
CA LYS A 116 1.49 5.38 -13.71
C LYS A 116 3.01 5.44 -13.57
N ALA A 117 3.62 6.61 -13.72
CA ALA A 117 5.05 6.78 -13.51
C ALA A 117 5.46 6.49 -12.06
N LEU A 118 4.66 6.95 -11.08
CA LEU A 118 4.89 6.68 -9.66
C LEU A 118 4.63 5.21 -9.30
N LEU A 119 3.56 4.61 -9.84
CA LEU A 119 3.26 3.19 -9.69
C LEU A 119 4.42 2.33 -10.22
N SER A 120 4.86 2.59 -11.44
CA SER A 120 5.96 1.85 -12.08
C SER A 120 7.26 1.93 -11.26
N ARG A 121 7.56 3.11 -10.71
CA ARG A 121 8.72 3.31 -9.84
C ARG A 121 8.63 2.49 -8.55
N ALA A 122 7.48 2.54 -7.86
CA ALA A 122 7.26 1.78 -6.63
C ALA A 122 7.32 0.26 -6.87
N ILE A 123 6.68 -0.23 -7.94
CA ILE A 123 6.69 -1.64 -8.33
C ILE A 123 8.11 -2.11 -8.66
N SER A 124 8.84 -1.33 -9.45
CA SER A 124 10.22 -1.65 -9.85
C SER A 124 11.15 -1.72 -8.64
N ALA A 125 11.05 -0.79 -7.69
CA ALA A 125 11.86 -0.77 -6.48
C ALA A 125 11.60 -2.01 -5.60
N CYS A 126 10.32 -2.38 -5.39
CA CYS A 126 9.98 -3.60 -4.66
C CYS A 126 10.56 -4.84 -5.33
N LYS A 127 10.36 -4.98 -6.65
CA LYS A 127 10.86 -6.13 -7.42
C LYS A 127 12.39 -6.21 -7.40
N ALA A 128 13.08 -5.09 -7.58
CA ALA A 128 14.55 -5.04 -7.54
C ALA A 128 15.11 -5.49 -6.18
N GLN A 129 14.37 -5.28 -5.10
CA GLN A 129 14.75 -5.71 -3.75
C GLN A 129 14.15 -7.06 -3.32
N GLY A 130 13.40 -7.74 -4.20
CA GLY A 130 12.70 -8.98 -3.87
C GLY A 130 11.66 -8.83 -2.75
N LYS A 131 11.02 -7.66 -2.67
CA LYS A 131 10.02 -7.32 -1.65
C LYS A 131 8.60 -7.32 -2.22
N TYR A 132 7.64 -7.53 -1.33
CA TYR A 132 6.23 -7.58 -1.69
C TYR A 132 5.77 -6.26 -2.33
N VAL A 133 4.92 -6.36 -3.35
CA VAL A 133 4.18 -5.21 -3.89
C VAL A 133 2.76 -5.59 -4.28
N GLY A 134 1.80 -5.06 -3.54
CA GLY A 134 0.38 -5.12 -3.88
C GLY A 134 -0.19 -3.75 -4.21
N ILE A 135 -1.43 -3.73 -4.67
CA ILE A 135 -2.24 -2.51 -4.84
C ILE A 135 -3.60 -2.72 -4.17
N CYS A 136 -4.09 -1.70 -3.49
CA CYS A 136 -5.44 -1.63 -2.94
C CYS A 136 -6.19 -0.45 -3.57
N GLY A 137 -7.43 -0.70 -4.00
CA GLY A 137 -8.25 0.28 -4.71
C GLY A 137 -9.23 -0.41 -5.65
N GLN A 138 -10.28 0.30 -6.07
CA GLN A 138 -11.24 -0.21 -7.05
C GLN A 138 -10.80 0.05 -8.50
N GLY A 139 -9.81 0.90 -8.76
CA GLY A 139 -9.30 1.15 -10.11
C GLY A 139 -9.07 -0.10 -10.95
N PRO A 140 -8.40 -1.15 -10.44
CA PRO A 140 -8.18 -2.37 -11.21
C PRO A 140 -9.47 -3.16 -11.50
N SER A 141 -10.51 -3.09 -10.66
CA SER A 141 -11.80 -3.71 -10.97
C SER A 141 -12.63 -2.88 -11.95
N ASP A 142 -12.57 -1.54 -11.82
CA ASP A 142 -13.36 -0.61 -12.64
C ASP A 142 -12.74 -0.44 -14.05
N HIS A 143 -11.43 -0.65 -14.15
CA HIS A 143 -10.65 -0.47 -15.37
C HIS A 143 -9.85 -1.75 -15.71
N PRO A 144 -10.46 -2.66 -16.49
CA PRO A 144 -9.83 -3.86 -17.05
C PRO A 144 -8.43 -3.67 -17.62
N ASP A 145 -8.23 -2.60 -18.38
CA ASP A 145 -6.95 -2.24 -19.01
C ASP A 145 -5.88 -1.85 -17.98
N PHE A 146 -6.30 -1.24 -16.86
CA PHE A 146 -5.41 -0.90 -15.77
C PHE A 146 -4.96 -2.13 -14.99
N ALA A 147 -5.87 -3.06 -14.70
CA ALA A 147 -5.51 -4.35 -14.09
C ALA A 147 -4.49 -5.11 -14.96
N GLN A 148 -4.70 -5.15 -16.28
CA GLN A 148 -3.75 -5.77 -17.19
C GLN A 148 -2.39 -5.06 -17.15
N TRP A 149 -2.39 -3.73 -17.20
CA TRP A 149 -1.16 -2.95 -17.12
C TRP A 149 -0.39 -3.22 -15.81
N LEU A 150 -1.08 -3.32 -14.67
CA LEU A 150 -0.48 -3.66 -13.38
C LEU A 150 0.13 -5.07 -13.38
N ALA A 151 -0.55 -6.04 -13.99
CA ALA A 151 -0.02 -7.39 -14.18
C ALA A 151 1.24 -7.38 -15.05
N ASP A 152 1.26 -6.60 -16.13
CA ASP A 152 2.42 -6.45 -17.02
C ASP A 152 3.61 -5.76 -16.31
N GLN A 153 3.35 -4.79 -15.42
CA GLN A 153 4.39 -4.23 -14.54
C GLN A 153 4.92 -5.26 -13.53
N GLY A 154 4.16 -6.33 -13.28
CA GLY A 154 4.46 -7.42 -12.35
C GLY A 154 4.12 -7.09 -10.90
N ILE A 155 2.95 -6.49 -10.67
CA ILE A 155 2.36 -6.44 -9.33
C ILE A 155 2.16 -7.86 -8.78
N GLU A 156 2.37 -8.07 -7.49
CA GLU A 156 2.23 -9.41 -6.87
C GLU A 156 0.79 -9.71 -6.49
N SER A 157 0.01 -8.69 -6.12
CA SER A 157 -1.40 -8.85 -5.74
C SER A 157 -2.24 -7.62 -6.03
N ILE A 158 -3.53 -7.84 -6.26
CA ILE A 158 -4.55 -6.80 -6.45
C ILE A 158 -5.66 -7.08 -5.42
N SER A 159 -5.87 -6.16 -4.48
CA SER A 159 -6.90 -6.28 -3.44
C SER A 159 -8.17 -5.56 -3.86
N LEU A 160 -9.24 -6.32 -4.05
CA LEU A 160 -10.51 -5.87 -4.63
C LEU A 160 -11.69 -6.07 -3.68
N ASN A 161 -12.82 -5.43 -3.99
CA ASN A 161 -14.07 -5.72 -3.30
C ASN A 161 -14.54 -7.15 -3.65
N PRO A 162 -15.12 -7.92 -2.70
CA PRO A 162 -15.46 -9.33 -2.92
C PRO A 162 -16.33 -9.62 -4.16
N ASP A 163 -17.20 -8.69 -4.54
CA ASP A 163 -18.09 -8.77 -5.70
C ASP A 163 -17.38 -8.67 -7.05
N SER A 164 -16.23 -7.98 -7.10
CA SER A 164 -15.44 -7.79 -8.33
C SER A 164 -14.36 -8.85 -8.56
N VAL A 165 -13.98 -9.61 -7.52
CA VAL A 165 -12.88 -10.60 -7.57
C VAL A 165 -13.00 -11.58 -8.74
N VAL A 166 -14.17 -12.21 -8.91
CA VAL A 166 -14.37 -13.25 -9.94
C VAL A 166 -14.25 -12.68 -11.34
N ALA A 167 -14.78 -11.47 -11.56
CA ALA A 167 -14.73 -10.82 -12.86
C ALA A 167 -13.29 -10.47 -13.23
N THR A 168 -12.56 -9.79 -12.33
CA THR A 168 -11.17 -9.40 -12.58
C THR A 168 -10.25 -10.61 -12.72
N TRP A 169 -10.43 -11.67 -11.92
CA TRP A 169 -9.63 -12.88 -12.06
C TRP A 169 -9.84 -13.53 -13.44
N LYS A 170 -11.10 -13.75 -13.85
CA LYS A 170 -11.37 -14.35 -15.17
C LYS A 170 -10.76 -13.54 -16.33
N GLN A 171 -10.70 -12.23 -16.18
CA GLN A 171 -10.11 -11.36 -17.18
C GLN A 171 -8.58 -11.49 -17.25
N LEU A 172 -7.90 -11.56 -16.11
CA LEU A 172 -6.43 -11.69 -16.04
C LEU A 172 -5.91 -13.11 -16.33
N ALA A 173 -6.75 -14.13 -16.13
CA ALA A 173 -6.40 -15.53 -16.37
C ALA A 173 -6.54 -15.98 -17.84
N GLY A 174 -6.90 -15.05 -18.75
CA GLY A 174 -7.10 -15.31 -20.18
C GLY A 174 -5.86 -15.81 -20.90
#